data_AF-A0A6N7AJX1-F1
#
_entry.id   AF-A0A6N7AJX1-F1
#
_cell.length_a   1.000
_cell.length_b   1.000
_cell.length_c   1.000
_cell.angle_alpha   90.00
_cell.angle_beta   90.00
_cell.angle_gamma   90.00
#
_symmetry.space_group_name_H-M   'P 1'
#
loop_
_entity.id
_entity.type
_entity.pdbx_description
1 polymer ?
#
loop_
_entity_poly.entity_id
_entity_poly.type
_entity_poly.pdbx_seq_one_letter_code
_entity_poly.pdbx_strand_id
1 'polypeptide(L)'
;MLYLYAVAKSQGRVPFPAVRGFDAAPLYAFSVVHDLMVAVSDLARGVVPATGDALYTHEQAIAALMPWGTVLPMRFGTIVNGPAACRDRLADFHDVLRADLARVRGCVEFGVRLIPLVEPEAASDTAPGCAAPPISAPDCTPTVRRPWPRPWCTMPWIPMPLKP
;
A
#
# COMPACT_ATOMS: atom_id res chain seq x y z
N MET A 1 -16.86 -17.14 -1.78
CA MET A 1 -15.91 -16.62 -0.76
C MET A 1 -16.06 -15.11 -0.70
N LEU A 2 -15.46 -14.42 0.28
CA LEU A 2 -15.46 -12.96 0.32
C LEU A 2 -14.08 -12.44 -0.02
N TYR A 3 -14.01 -11.48 -0.94
CA TYR A 3 -12.81 -10.69 -1.18
C TYR A 3 -12.89 -9.40 -0.35
N LEU A 4 -11.85 -9.10 0.42
CA LEU A 4 -11.80 -7.94 1.31
C LEU A 4 -11.05 -6.79 0.64
N TYR A 5 -11.69 -5.63 0.56
CA TYR A 5 -11.10 -4.42 -0.04
C TYR A 5 -10.55 -3.47 1.02
N ALA A 6 -11.35 -3.15 2.05
CA ALA A 6 -10.96 -2.18 3.07
C ALA A 6 -11.74 -2.37 4.37
N VAL A 7 -11.16 -1.91 5.47
CA VAL A 7 -11.84 -1.73 6.76
C VAL A 7 -12.09 -0.23 6.96
N ALA A 8 -13.24 0.13 7.50
CA ALA A 8 -13.60 1.50 7.82
C ALA A 8 -14.32 1.58 9.16
N LYS A 9 -14.46 2.79 9.69
CA LYS A 9 -15.35 3.02 10.84
C LYS A 9 -16.79 2.76 10.40
N SER A 10 -17.56 2.03 11.19
CA SER A 10 -18.99 1.82 10.98
C SER A 10 -19.71 3.17 11.00
N GLN A 11 -20.28 3.54 9.87
CA GLN A 11 -21.09 4.74 9.71
C GLN A 11 -22.51 4.32 9.36
N GLY A 12 -23.38 4.25 10.38
CA GLY A 12 -24.83 3.97 10.28
C GLY A 12 -25.36 3.44 8.94
N ARG A 13 -26.37 4.11 8.37
CA ARG A 13 -26.87 3.85 7.01
C ARG A 13 -26.43 5.01 6.11
N VAL A 14 -25.20 4.96 5.60
CA VAL A 14 -24.78 5.81 4.47
C VAL A 14 -24.99 5.02 3.17
N PRO A 15 -25.39 5.70 2.07
CA PRO A 15 -25.39 5.07 0.76
C PRO A 15 -24.01 4.48 0.45
N PHE A 16 -23.98 3.22 0.06
CA PHE A 16 -22.74 2.54 -0.29
C PHE A 16 -22.45 2.76 -1.79
N PRO A 17 -21.18 2.98 -2.21
CA PRO A 17 -20.87 3.25 -3.61
C PRO A 17 -21.33 2.11 -4.52
N ALA A 18 -21.97 2.46 -5.64
CA ALA A 18 -22.41 1.51 -6.66
C ALA A 18 -21.23 1.05 -7.55
N VAL A 19 -20.20 0.48 -6.92
CA VAL A 19 -19.00 -0.04 -7.58
C VAL A 19 -19.05 -1.56 -7.59
N ARG A 20 -18.52 -2.14 -8.67
CA ARG A 20 -18.38 -3.59 -8.83
C ARG A 20 -16.95 -4.01 -8.55
N GLY A 21 -16.82 -5.15 -7.90
CA GLY A 21 -15.57 -5.80 -7.58
C GLY A 21 -15.23 -6.87 -8.61
N PHE A 22 -14.55 -7.92 -8.16
CA PHE A 22 -14.24 -9.07 -9.00
C PHE A 22 -15.50 -9.82 -9.42
N ASP A 23 -15.44 -10.50 -10.57
CA ASP A 23 -16.56 -11.24 -11.15
C ASP A 23 -17.81 -10.37 -11.37
N ALA A 24 -17.63 -9.05 -11.52
CA ALA A 24 -18.69 -8.04 -11.57
C ALA A 24 -19.63 -8.05 -10.34
N ALA A 25 -19.22 -8.65 -9.23
CA ALA A 25 -20.00 -8.70 -8.01
C ALA A 25 -20.15 -7.28 -7.41
N PRO A 26 -21.34 -6.91 -6.91
CA PRO A 26 -21.51 -5.62 -6.24
C PRO A 26 -20.66 -5.59 -4.97
N LEU A 27 -20.02 -4.45 -4.70
CA LEU A 27 -19.46 -4.24 -3.37
C LEU A 27 -20.60 -3.98 -2.38
N TYR A 28 -20.40 -4.49 -1.17
CA TYR A 28 -21.23 -4.20 -0.02
C TYR A 28 -20.34 -4.13 1.22
N ALA A 29 -20.92 -3.65 2.32
CA ALA A 29 -20.25 -3.70 3.59
C ALA A 29 -21.18 -4.18 4.68
N PHE A 30 -20.59 -4.80 5.69
CA PHE A 30 -21.29 -5.20 6.89
C PHE A 30 -20.49 -4.83 8.12
N SER A 31 -21.20 -4.58 9.22
CA SER A 31 -20.59 -4.36 10.53
C SER A 31 -19.94 -5.65 11.02
N VAL A 32 -18.74 -5.50 11.54
CA VAL A 32 -17.90 -6.63 11.91
C VAL A 32 -17.98 -6.85 13.42
N VAL A 33 -17.33 -5.96 14.16
CA VAL A 33 -17.26 -5.89 15.61
C VAL A 33 -17.35 -4.42 16.02
N HIS A 34 -18.23 -4.10 16.97
CA HIS A 34 -18.47 -2.75 17.48
C HIS A 34 -18.61 -1.66 16.39
N ASP A 35 -17.59 -0.82 16.26
CA ASP A 35 -17.55 0.40 15.47
C ASP A 35 -16.76 0.22 14.16
N LEU A 36 -16.52 -1.02 13.71
CA LEU A 36 -15.85 -1.32 12.44
C LEU A 36 -16.80 -1.95 11.42
N MET A 37 -16.64 -1.55 10.16
CA MET A 37 -17.25 -2.17 8.98
C MET A 37 -16.17 -2.63 8.01
N VAL A 38 -16.47 -3.66 7.22
CA VAL A 38 -15.59 -4.16 6.17
C VAL A 38 -16.29 -4.08 4.83
N ALA A 39 -15.60 -3.54 3.83
CA ALA A 39 -16.05 -3.53 2.44
C ALA A 39 -15.57 -4.80 1.73
N VAL A 40 -16.50 -5.52 1.14
CA VAL A 40 -16.27 -6.80 0.47
C VAL A 40 -17.05 -6.90 -0.84
N SER A 41 -16.72 -7.89 -1.65
CA SER A 41 -17.63 -8.43 -2.65
C SER A 41 -17.58 -9.95 -2.61
N ASP A 42 -18.61 -10.59 -3.15
CA ASP A 42 -18.56 -12.02 -3.38
C ASP A 42 -17.51 -12.36 -4.44
N LEU A 43 -16.87 -13.50 -4.25
CA LEU A 43 -15.85 -14.02 -5.15
C LEU A 43 -16.14 -15.49 -5.43
N ALA A 44 -16.27 -15.82 -6.72
CA ALA A 44 -16.64 -17.16 -7.17
C ALA A 44 -15.47 -18.15 -7.00
N ARG A 45 -14.25 -17.71 -7.29
CA ARG A 45 -13.02 -18.51 -7.19
C ARG A 45 -12.11 -17.97 -6.09
N GLY A 46 -11.56 -18.83 -5.23
CA GLY A 46 -10.71 -18.43 -4.11
C GLY A 46 -9.33 -17.86 -4.45
N VAL A 47 -9.11 -17.44 -5.69
CA VAL A 47 -7.86 -16.84 -6.14
C VAL A 47 -8.15 -15.72 -7.13
N VAL A 48 -7.46 -14.59 -6.96
CA VAL A 48 -7.44 -13.50 -7.93
C VAL A 48 -6.01 -13.37 -8.44
N PRO A 49 -5.75 -13.59 -9.74
CA PRO A 49 -4.44 -13.40 -10.33
C PRO A 49 -3.97 -11.95 -10.17
N ALA A 50 -2.68 -11.74 -9.87
CA ALA A 50 -2.08 -10.42 -9.73
C ALA A 50 -1.77 -9.78 -11.09
N THR A 51 -2.81 -9.53 -11.89
CA THR A 51 -2.72 -8.80 -13.16
C THR A 51 -2.91 -7.30 -12.93
N GLY A 52 -2.50 -6.48 -13.91
CA GLY A 52 -2.71 -5.02 -13.87
C GLY A 52 -4.19 -4.65 -13.70
N ASP A 53 -5.09 -5.28 -14.48
CA ASP A 53 -6.54 -5.05 -14.39
C ASP A 53 -7.10 -5.45 -13.02
N ALA A 54 -6.58 -6.53 -12.43
CA ALA A 54 -7.03 -6.98 -11.13
C ALA A 54 -6.60 -6.01 -10.02
N LEU A 55 -5.35 -5.54 -10.06
CA LEU A 55 -4.85 -4.50 -9.16
C LEU A 55 -5.66 -3.22 -9.33
N TYR A 56 -5.92 -2.80 -10.57
CA TYR A 56 -6.72 -1.60 -10.84
C TYR A 56 -8.16 -1.71 -10.32
N THR A 57 -8.79 -2.89 -10.46
CA THR A 57 -10.12 -3.16 -9.91
C THR A 57 -10.13 -3.05 -8.38
N HIS A 58 -9.10 -3.57 -7.72
CA HIS A 58 -8.93 -3.46 -6.27
C HIS A 58 -8.78 -2.00 -5.82
N GLU A 59 -7.90 -1.23 -6.47
CA GLU A 59 -7.66 0.17 -6.13
C GLU A 59 -8.89 1.04 -6.39
N GLN A 60 -9.62 0.84 -7.50
CA GLN A 60 -10.85 1.58 -7.78
C GLN A 60 -11.93 1.35 -6.71
N ALA A 61 -12.06 0.10 -6.24
CA ALA A 61 -12.95 -0.23 -5.15
C ALA A 61 -12.60 0.54 -3.87
N ILE A 62 -11.31 0.61 -3.51
CA ILE A 62 -10.85 1.35 -2.33
C ILE A 62 -11.05 2.86 -2.51
N ALA A 63 -10.66 3.41 -3.67
CA ALA A 63 -10.79 4.83 -3.97
C ALA A 63 -12.25 5.30 -3.89
N ALA A 64 -13.20 4.47 -4.33
CA ALA A 64 -14.62 4.79 -4.25
C ALA A 64 -15.18 4.83 -2.81
N LEU A 65 -14.48 4.23 -1.84
CA LEU A 65 -14.87 4.26 -0.43
C LEU A 65 -14.35 5.51 0.28
N MET A 66 -13.23 6.09 -0.17
CA MET A 66 -12.59 7.25 0.48
C MET A 66 -13.49 8.49 0.66
N PRO A 67 -14.40 8.84 -0.27
CA PRO A 67 -15.33 9.96 -0.07
C PRO A 67 -16.28 9.78 1.12
N TRP A 68 -16.50 8.55 1.57
CA TRP A 68 -17.44 8.20 2.64
C TRP A 68 -16.76 8.14 4.02
N GLY A 69 -15.43 8.16 4.07
CA GLY A 69 -14.70 8.23 5.32
C GLY A 69 -13.29 7.67 5.24
N THR A 70 -12.63 7.66 6.40
CA THR A 70 -11.31 7.07 6.55
C THR A 70 -11.37 5.56 6.40
N VAL A 71 -10.52 5.02 5.54
CA VAL A 71 -10.42 3.60 5.23
C VAL A 71 -9.00 3.10 5.50
N LEU A 72 -8.89 1.84 5.88
CA LEU A 72 -7.65 1.08 5.86
C LEU A 72 -7.73 0.08 4.70
N PRO A 73 -6.95 0.29 3.63
CA PRO A 73 -6.85 -0.65 2.53
C PRO A 73 -6.39 -2.03 3.02
N MET A 74 -7.12 -3.07 2.64
CA MET A 74 -6.65 -4.44 2.85
C MET A 74 -5.65 -4.80 1.76
N ARG A 75 -4.68 -5.66 2.09
CA ARG A 75 -3.74 -6.16 1.10
C ARG A 75 -4.49 -6.83 -0.05
N PHE A 76 -4.08 -6.58 -1.29
CA PHE A 76 -4.56 -7.29 -2.47
C PHE A 76 -4.52 -8.81 -2.27
N GLY A 77 -5.62 -9.48 -2.63
CA GLY A 77 -5.76 -10.93 -2.50
C GLY A 77 -6.19 -11.41 -1.12
N THR A 78 -6.63 -10.51 -0.23
CA THR A 78 -7.20 -10.91 1.05
C THR A 78 -8.58 -11.54 0.84
N ILE A 79 -8.67 -12.85 1.06
CA ILE A 79 -9.89 -13.64 0.83
C ILE A 79 -10.23 -14.42 2.11
N VAL A 80 -11.51 -14.45 2.48
CA VAL A 80 -12.01 -15.19 3.65
C VAL A 80 -13.24 -16.02 3.34
N ASN A 81 -13.46 -17.07 4.13
CA ASN A 81 -14.54 -18.03 3.96
C ASN A 81 -15.84 -17.54 4.61
N GLY A 82 -16.41 -16.48 4.04
CA GLY A 82 -17.73 -15.98 4.42
C GLY A 82 -17.74 -14.98 5.58
N PRO A 83 -18.92 -14.44 5.93
CA PRO A 83 -19.03 -13.32 6.87
C PRO A 83 -18.62 -13.66 8.31
N ALA A 84 -18.86 -14.89 8.78
CA ALA A 84 -18.51 -15.32 10.13
C ALA A 84 -16.99 -15.36 10.33
N ALA A 85 -16.26 -16.06 9.43
CA ALA A 85 -14.81 -16.10 9.46
C ALA A 85 -14.18 -14.71 9.29
N CYS A 86 -14.79 -13.83 8.49
CA CYS A 86 -14.39 -12.43 8.38
C CYS A 86 -14.49 -11.71 9.73
N ARG A 87 -15.61 -11.89 10.44
CA ARG A 87 -15.84 -11.28 11.75
C ARG A 87 -14.83 -11.73 12.78
N ASP A 88 -14.65 -13.04 12.92
CA ASP A 88 -13.73 -13.60 13.89
C ASP A 88 -12.30 -13.10 13.63
N ARG A 89 -11.87 -13.12 12.35
CA ARG A 89 -10.52 -12.69 12.00
C ARG A 89 -10.27 -11.21 12.27
N LEU A 90 -11.23 -10.34 11.99
CA LEU A 90 -11.09 -8.90 12.22
C LEU A 90 -11.28 -8.54 13.70
N ALA A 91 -11.98 -9.36 14.49
CA ALA A 91 -12.08 -9.21 15.93
C ALA A 91 -10.68 -9.28 16.59
N ASP A 92 -9.85 -10.23 16.14
CA ASP A 92 -8.47 -10.40 16.65
C ASP A 92 -7.59 -9.15 16.49
N PHE A 93 -7.88 -8.31 15.48
CA PHE A 93 -7.10 -7.11 15.15
C PHE A 93 -7.84 -5.80 15.46
N HIS A 94 -9.00 -5.89 16.11
CA HIS A 94 -9.92 -4.77 16.24
C HIS A 94 -9.30 -3.51 16.85
N ASP A 95 -8.54 -3.64 17.93
CA ASP A 95 -7.95 -2.47 18.60
C ASP A 95 -6.84 -1.83 17.77
N VAL A 96 -6.06 -2.64 17.06
CA VAL A 96 -5.03 -2.17 16.13
C VAL A 96 -5.67 -1.43 14.95
N LEU A 97 -6.69 -2.03 14.32
CA LEU A 97 -7.42 -1.43 13.20
C LEU A 97 -8.09 -0.12 13.61
N ARG A 98 -8.68 -0.06 14.81
CA ARG A 98 -9.24 1.18 15.34
C ARG A 98 -8.17 2.25 15.53
N ALA A 99 -7.05 1.90 16.13
CA ALA A 99 -5.95 2.84 16.37
C ALA A 99 -5.39 3.38 15.04
N ASP A 100 -5.24 2.52 14.03
CA ASP A 100 -4.79 2.92 12.70
C ASP A 100 -5.79 3.83 11.99
N LEU A 101 -7.09 3.52 12.04
CA LEU A 101 -8.13 4.42 11.51
C LEU A 101 -8.10 5.79 12.19
N ALA A 102 -7.90 5.83 13.51
CA ALA A 102 -7.79 7.09 14.23
C ALA A 102 -6.53 7.88 13.82
N ARG A 103 -5.40 7.18 13.65
CA ARG A 103 -4.11 7.77 13.26
C ARG A 103 -4.16 8.42 11.87
N VAL A 104 -4.85 7.82 10.91
CA VAL A 104 -4.91 8.33 9.52
C VAL A 104 -6.14 9.20 9.25
N ARG A 105 -6.95 9.49 10.28
CA ARG A 105 -8.17 10.27 10.12
C ARG A 105 -7.83 11.70 9.65
N GLY A 106 -8.43 12.09 8.52
CA GLY A 106 -8.22 13.41 7.92
C GLY A 106 -6.85 13.58 7.26
N CYS A 107 -6.05 12.51 7.19
CA CYS A 107 -4.81 12.50 6.45
C CYS A 107 -5.04 12.10 4.98
N VAL A 108 -4.06 12.41 4.14
CA VAL A 108 -3.95 11.92 2.76
C VAL A 108 -2.60 11.21 2.60
N GLU A 109 -2.53 10.22 1.72
CA GLU A 109 -1.29 9.51 1.39
C GLU A 109 -0.58 10.17 0.21
N PHE A 110 0.74 10.32 0.30
CA PHE A 110 1.58 10.80 -0.79
C PHE A 110 2.66 9.78 -1.14
N GLY A 111 2.70 9.36 -2.41
CA GLY A 111 3.79 8.58 -2.97
C GLY A 111 4.82 9.49 -3.63
N VAL A 112 6.03 9.59 -3.05
CA VAL A 112 7.12 10.38 -3.62
C VAL A 112 8.18 9.43 -4.19
N ARG A 113 8.49 9.57 -5.48
CA ARG A 113 9.57 8.83 -6.14
C ARG A 113 10.59 9.83 -6.69
N LEU A 114 11.83 9.71 -6.22
CA LEU A 114 12.96 10.46 -6.77
C LEU A 114 13.61 9.64 -7.87
N ILE A 115 13.75 10.24 -9.06
CA ILE A 115 14.46 9.64 -10.20
C ILE A 115 15.68 10.53 -10.44
N PRO A 116 16.92 10.03 -10.21
CA PRO A 116 18.11 10.82 -10.46
C PRO A 116 18.24 11.09 -11.96
N LEU A 117 18.56 12.33 -12.30
CA LEU A 117 18.99 12.68 -13.65
C LEU A 117 20.43 12.17 -13.78
N VAL A 118 20.61 11.10 -14.55
CA VAL A 118 21.93 10.72 -15.02
C VAL A 118 22.25 11.66 -16.16
N GLU A 119 23.13 12.62 -15.93
CA GLU A 119 23.72 13.37 -17.05
C GLU A 119 24.49 12.37 -17.91
N PRO A 120 24.26 12.33 -19.23
CA PRO A 120 25.04 11.47 -20.10
C PRO A 120 26.50 11.87 -19.94
N GLU A 121 27.31 10.93 -19.45
CA GLU A 121 28.76 11.07 -19.41
C GLU A 121 29.17 11.37 -20.85
N ALA A 122 29.62 12.60 -21.10
CA ALA A 122 30.06 13.02 -22.42
C ALA A 122 31.09 11.98 -22.86
N ALA A 123 30.76 11.23 -23.91
CA ALA A 123 31.64 10.21 -24.45
C ALA A 123 32.99 10.87 -24.74
N SER A 124 33.95 10.68 -23.84
CA SER A 124 35.33 11.01 -24.11
C SER A 124 35.77 9.99 -25.13
N ASP A 125 35.66 10.37 -26.40
CA ASP A 125 36.32 9.71 -27.49
C ASP A 125 37.83 9.86 -27.27
N THR A 126 38.38 8.91 -26.52
CA THR A 126 39.82 8.69 -26.46
C THR A 126 40.02 7.20 -26.47
N ALA A 127 40.00 6.64 -27.68
CA ALA A 127 40.71 5.40 -27.93
C ALA A 127 42.20 5.63 -27.64
N PRO A 128 42.79 4.79 -26.80
CA PRO A 128 44.00 4.13 -27.24
C PRO A 128 43.87 2.61 -27.08
N GLY A 129 44.21 1.90 -28.15
CA GLY A 129 44.93 0.63 -28.08
C GLY A 129 44.23 -0.52 -27.37
N CYS A 130 43.70 -1.44 -28.17
CA CYS A 130 43.49 -2.82 -27.79
C CYS A 130 44.81 -3.42 -27.24
N ALA A 131 44.92 -3.56 -25.93
CA ALA A 131 45.88 -4.43 -25.27
C ALA A 131 45.30 -4.88 -23.93
N ALA A 132 44.71 -6.08 -23.90
CA ALA A 132 44.29 -6.72 -22.67
C ALA A 132 45.52 -7.28 -21.93
N PRO A 133 45.82 -6.85 -20.69
CA PRO A 133 46.73 -7.58 -19.82
C PRO A 133 46.03 -8.84 -19.26
N PRO A 134 46.77 -9.92 -18.93
CA PRO A 134 46.19 -11.12 -18.34
C PRO A 134 45.56 -10.82 -16.99
N ILE A 135 44.35 -11.35 -16.80
CA ILE A 135 43.57 -11.25 -15.56
C ILE A 135 44.31 -12.03 -14.47
N SER A 136 44.97 -11.31 -13.55
CA SER A 136 45.29 -11.85 -12.22
C SER A 136 44.22 -11.33 -11.27
N ALA A 137 43.46 -12.24 -10.67
CA ALA A 137 42.44 -11.91 -9.69
C ALA A 137 43.12 -11.38 -8.40
N PRO A 138 42.80 -10.17 -7.93
CA PRO A 138 43.09 -9.80 -6.55
C PRO A 138 41.97 -10.31 -5.63
N ASP A 139 42.38 -10.74 -4.45
CA ASP A 139 41.57 -11.35 -3.41
C ASP A 139 40.22 -10.66 -3.16
N CYS A 140 39.14 -11.43 -3.31
CA CYS A 140 37.81 -11.09 -2.80
C CYS A 140 37.84 -11.06 -1.27
N THR A 141 38.24 -9.93 -0.69
CA THR A 141 37.93 -9.63 0.71
C THR A 141 36.53 -9.01 0.78
N PRO A 142 35.61 -9.53 1.60
CA PRO A 142 34.28 -8.95 1.74
C PRO A 142 34.42 -7.57 2.38
N THR A 143 34.14 -6.52 1.60
CA THR A 143 34.01 -5.16 2.15
C THR A 143 32.83 -5.14 3.12
N VAL A 144 33.12 -4.96 4.41
CA VAL A 144 32.12 -4.74 5.45
C VAL A 144 31.23 -3.57 5.03
N ARG A 145 29.94 -3.85 4.77
CA ARG A 145 28.92 -2.81 4.61
C ARG A 145 28.92 -1.96 5.88
N ARG A 146 29.29 -0.69 5.77
CA ARG A 146 29.08 0.27 6.86
C ARG A 146 27.58 0.30 7.18
N PRO A 147 27.17 0.20 8.46
CA PRO A 147 25.78 0.36 8.82
C PRO A 147 25.35 1.80 8.50
N TRP A 148 24.20 1.93 7.83
CA TRP A 148 23.51 3.21 7.71
C TRP A 148 23.24 3.79 9.10
N PRO A 149 23.46 5.09 9.34
CA PRO A 149 22.94 5.72 10.55
C PRO A 149 21.41 5.71 10.49
N ARG A 150 20.77 5.00 11.42
CA ARG A 150 19.34 5.18 11.77
C ARG A 150 19.22 6.31 12.81
N PRO A 151 18.03 6.88 13.04
CA PRO A 151 17.04 7.36 12.08
C PRO A 151 16.84 8.89 12.25
N TRP A 152 16.28 9.54 11.23
CA TRP A 152 15.95 10.97 11.19
C TRP A 152 14.78 11.38 12.11
N CYS A 153 14.53 10.65 13.20
CA CYS A 153 13.31 10.74 14.00
C CYS A 153 13.33 11.77 15.14
N THR A 154 14.30 12.70 15.17
CA THR A 154 14.38 13.71 16.24
C THR A 154 14.69 15.11 15.73
N MET A 155 13.98 15.57 14.69
CA MET A 155 13.88 17.01 14.48
C MET A 155 12.45 17.48 14.79
N PRO A 156 12.27 18.34 15.80
CA PRO A 156 11.00 19.03 16.00
C PRO A 156 10.77 19.95 14.79
N TRP A 157 9.59 19.86 14.21
CA TRP A 157 9.12 20.73 13.14
C TRP A 157 9.16 22.19 13.63
N ILE A 158 10.04 23.01 13.06
CA ILE A 158 10.04 24.46 13.27
C ILE A 158 9.12 25.06 12.21
N PRO A 159 7.96 25.64 12.56
CA PRO A 159 7.16 26.38 11.60
C PRO A 159 7.93 27.65 11.19
N MET A 160 8.17 27.83 9.90
CA MET A 160 8.62 29.12 9.39
C MET A 160 7.48 30.15 9.49
N PRO A 161 7.74 31.37 9.97
CA PRO A 161 6.74 32.42 10.01
C PRO A 161 6.47 32.90 8.58
N LEU A 162 5.19 32.84 8.18
CA LEU A 162 4.68 33.64 7.07
C LEU A 162 4.85 35.11 7.47
N LYS A 163 5.76 35.82 6.79
CA LYS A 163 5.87 37.28 6.86
C LYS A 163 4.72 37.89 6.02
N PRO A 164 4.27 39.11 6.40
CA PRO A 164 2.88 39.57 6.31
C PRO A 164 2.36 39.82 4.89
#